data_AF-A0A7V6W627-F1
#
_entry.id   AF-A0A7V6W627-F1
#
_cell.length_a   1.000
_cell.length_b   1.000
_cell.length_c   1.000
_cell.angle_alpha   90.00
_cell.angle_beta   90.00
_cell.angle_gamma   90.00
#
_symmetry.space_group_name_H-M   'P 1'
#
loop_
_entity.id
_entity.type
_entity.pdbx_description
1 polymer ?
#
loop_
_entity_poly.entity_id
_entity_poly.type
_entity_poly.pdbx_seq_one_letter_code
_entity_poly.pdbx_strand_id
1 'polypeptide(L)'
;MSKYGKTFANGLVKENPSFKLVLGTCPTLAVTTSAINGVGMGLSTLVVLTCSNIVISMLRKFIPDKVRIPAFITVIAAFVTIVQMLLKAFVPTLDKSLGIY
;
A
#
# COMPACT_ATOMS: atom_id res chain seq x y z
N MET A 1 -26.48 15.73 18.88
CA MET A 1 -26.10 14.31 18.70
C MET A 1 -24.59 14.22 18.49
N SER A 2 -23.95 13.36 19.29
CA SER A 2 -22.54 13.31 19.69
C SER A 2 -21.46 13.84 18.72
N LYS A 3 -20.65 14.81 19.20
CA LYS A 3 -19.48 15.41 18.52
C LYS A 3 -18.48 14.36 17.98
N TYR A 4 -18.43 13.19 18.61
CA TYR A 4 -17.62 12.04 18.21
C TYR A 4 -18.15 11.30 16.97
N GLY A 5 -19.47 11.23 16.79
CA GLY A 5 -20.08 10.60 15.62
C GLY A 5 -19.81 11.38 14.32
N LYS A 6 -19.75 12.72 14.41
CA LYS A 6 -19.34 13.57 13.27
C LYS A 6 -17.87 13.37 12.91
N THR A 7 -16.97 13.22 13.88
CA THR A 7 -15.55 12.94 13.61
C THR A 7 -15.37 11.57 12.95
N PHE A 8 -16.09 10.55 13.42
CA PHE A 8 -16.03 9.20 12.83
C PHE A 8 -16.62 9.16 11.41
N ALA A 9 -17.77 9.80 11.19
CA ALA A 9 -18.37 9.92 9.86
C ALA A 9 -17.49 10.74 8.89
N ASN A 10 -16.81 11.78 9.41
CA ASN A 10 -15.85 12.54 8.61
C ASN A 10 -14.63 11.70 8.21
N GLY A 11 -14.07 10.91 9.12
CA GLY A 11 -12.93 10.04 8.84
C GLY A 11 -13.24 8.94 7.81
N LEU A 12 -14.43 8.33 7.89
CA LEU A 12 -14.80 7.23 6.99
C LEU A 12 -15.18 7.71 5.58
N VAL A 13 -15.89 8.84 5.46
CA VAL A 13 -16.51 9.29 4.21
C VAL A 13 -15.89 10.56 3.63
N LYS A 14 -15.60 11.56 4.46
CA LYS A 14 -15.14 12.88 4.00
C LYS A 14 -13.63 13.06 3.96
N GLU A 15 -12.85 12.23 4.63
CA GLU A 15 -11.39 12.37 4.72
C GLU A 15 -10.65 11.11 4.24
N ASN A 16 -11.39 10.05 3.87
CA ASN A 16 -10.77 8.83 3.39
C ASN A 16 -10.19 9.04 1.97
N PRO A 17 -8.87 8.87 1.77
CA PRO A 17 -8.21 9.11 0.49
C PRO A 17 -8.76 8.22 -0.63
N SER A 18 -9.26 7.02 -0.33
CA SER A 18 -9.89 6.13 -1.31
C SER A 18 -11.22 6.69 -1.86
N PHE A 19 -12.02 7.35 -1.01
CA PHE A 19 -13.35 7.85 -1.37
C PHE A 19 -13.33 9.28 -1.90
N LYS A 20 -12.45 10.15 -1.40
CA LYS A 20 -12.43 11.58 -1.76
C LYS A 20 -11.38 11.95 -2.80
N LEU A 21 -10.18 11.38 -2.70
CA LEU A 21 -9.08 11.65 -3.64
C LEU A 21 -8.98 10.59 -4.75
N VAL A 22 -9.73 9.48 -4.63
CA VAL A 22 -9.73 8.38 -5.60
C VAL A 22 -8.29 7.86 -5.82
N LEU A 23 -7.51 7.79 -4.74
CA LEU A 23 -6.14 7.28 -4.75
C LEU A 23 -6.12 5.81 -4.33
N GLY A 24 -5.28 5.00 -4.98
CA GLY A 24 -5.14 3.58 -4.66
C GLY A 24 -6.36 2.74 -5.04
N THR A 25 -7.08 3.10 -6.10
CA THR A 25 -8.27 2.36 -6.56
C THR A 25 -7.96 0.96 -7.07
N CYS A 26 -6.84 0.77 -7.76
CA CYS A 26 -6.43 -0.54 -8.29
C CYS A 26 -6.35 -1.62 -7.18
N PRO A 27 -5.60 -1.42 -6.07
CA PRO A 27 -5.58 -2.40 -4.99
C PRO A 27 -6.89 -2.45 -4.21
N THR A 28 -7.59 -1.32 -4.07
CA THR A 28 -8.87 -1.27 -3.32
C THR A 28 -9.93 -2.13 -3.98
N LEU A 29 -10.05 -2.10 -5.31
CA LEU A 29 -11.00 -2.92 -6.08
C LEU A 29 -10.61 -4.40 -6.03
N ALA A 30 -9.32 -4.72 -6.10
CA ALA A 30 -8.82 -6.10 -6.10
C ALA A 30 -9.15 -6.87 -4.81
N VAL A 31 -9.14 -6.20 -3.66
CA VAL A 31 -9.33 -6.86 -2.35
C VAL A 31 -10.79 -6.91 -1.86
N THR A 32 -11.74 -6.41 -2.65
CA THR A 32 -13.18 -6.46 -2.29
C THR A 32 -13.74 -7.88 -2.22
N THR A 33 -13.03 -8.86 -2.78
CA THR A 33 -13.45 -10.26 -2.87
C THR A 33 -13.40 -11.01 -1.53
N SER A 34 -12.48 -10.64 -0.62
CA SER A 34 -12.30 -11.35 0.65
C SER A 34 -11.61 -10.47 1.69
N ALA A 35 -12.13 -10.47 2.91
CA ALA A 35 -11.55 -9.73 4.03
C ALA A 35 -10.10 -10.17 4.33
N ILE A 36 -9.80 -11.46 4.16
CA ILE A 36 -8.46 -12.02 4.34
C ILE A 36 -7.47 -11.43 3.32
N ASN A 37 -7.90 -11.26 2.06
CA ASN A 37 -7.09 -10.65 1.01
C ASN A 37 -6.84 -9.16 1.27
N GLY A 38 -7.86 -8.44 1.74
CA GLY A 38 -7.74 -7.02 2.10
C GLY A 38 -6.78 -6.77 3.26
N VAL A 39 -6.88 -7.57 4.33
CA VAL A 39 -5.96 -7.48 5.47
C VAL A 39 -4.55 -7.87 5.05
N GLY A 40 -4.39 -8.92 4.24
CA GLY A 40 -3.10 -9.36 3.72
C GLY A 40 -2.40 -8.30 2.85
N MET A 41 -3.13 -7.68 1.91
CA MET A 41 -2.58 -6.64 1.04
C MET A 41 -2.29 -5.35 1.81
N GLY A 42 -3.15 -4.97 2.75
CA GLY A 42 -2.95 -3.78 3.59
C GLY A 42 -1.74 -3.90 4.50
N LEU A 43 -1.56 -5.05 5.18
CA LEU A 43 -0.37 -5.29 6.00
C LEU A 43 0.92 -5.32 5.17
N SER A 44 0.87 -6.00 4.03
CA SER A 44 2.03 -6.11 3.13
C SER A 44 2.47 -4.73 2.63
N THR A 45 1.52 -3.91 2.15
CA THR A 45 1.82 -2.56 1.65
C THR A 45 2.28 -1.62 2.77
N LEU A 46 1.74 -1.75 3.99
CA LEU A 46 2.20 -0.97 5.14
C LEU A 46 3.67 -1.26 5.45
N VAL A 47 4.06 -2.54 5.53
CA VAL A 47 5.46 -2.93 5.78
C VAL A 47 6.38 -2.44 4.66
N VAL A 48 6.00 -2.68 3.40
CA VAL A 48 6.79 -2.23 2.23
C VAL A 48 6.97 -0.71 2.23
N LEU A 49 5.90 0.03 2.50
CA LEU A 49 5.93 1.49 2.45
C LEU A 49 6.75 2.08 3.59
N THR A 50 6.66 1.50 4.80
CA THR A 50 7.49 1.91 5.93
C THR A 50 8.97 1.65 5.65
N CYS A 51 9.34 0.45 5.17
CA CYS A 51 10.72 0.12 4.82
C CYS A 51 11.25 0.99 3.67
N SER A 52 10.45 1.19 2.62
CA SER A 52 10.83 2.01 1.47
C SER A 52 11.07 3.47 1.87
N ASN A 53 10.25 4.04 2.75
CA ASN A 53 10.44 5.42 3.21
C ASN A 53 11.75 5.61 4.00
N ILE A 54 12.18 4.62 4.78
CA ILE A 54 13.46 4.67 5.50
C ILE A 54 14.63 4.74 4.51
N VAL A 55 14.60 3.88 3.48
CA VAL A 55 15.64 3.81 2.45
C VAL A 55 15.63 5.06 1.56
N ILE A 56 14.44 5.53 1.17
CA ILE A 56 14.26 6.76 0.38
C ILE A 56 14.76 7.99 1.14
N SER A 57 14.50 8.08 2.45
CA SER A 57 15.00 9.17 3.30
C SER A 57 16.53 9.26 3.28
N MET A 58 17.21 8.11 3.29
CA MET A 58 18.68 8.02 3.22
C MET A 58 19.22 8.39 1.83
N LEU A 59 18.54 7.97 0.77
CA LEU A 59 18.95 8.21 -0.63
C LEU A 59 18.56 9.60 -1.17
N ARG A 60 17.66 10.33 -0.50
CA ARG A 60 17.13 11.63 -0.95
C ARG A 60 18.20 12.65 -1.34
N LYS A 61 19.36 12.66 -0.66
CA LYS A 61 20.45 13.62 -0.95
C LYS A 61 21.28 13.27 -2.19
N PHE A 62 21.27 12.01 -2.62
CA PHE A 62 22.03 11.55 -3.78
C PHE A 62 21.23 11.59 -5.09
N ILE A 63 19.90 11.59 -5.03
CA ILE A 63 19.04 11.47 -6.21
C ILE A 63 18.77 12.85 -6.82
N PRO A 64 19.18 13.11 -8.09
CA PRO A 64 18.90 14.36 -8.78
C PRO A 64 17.39 14.54 -9.04
N ASP A 65 16.89 15.77 -8.92
CA ASP A 65 15.45 16.09 -8.97
C ASP A 65 14.73 15.57 -10.23
N LYS A 66 15.42 15.50 -11.38
CA LYS A 66 14.83 15.02 -12.64
C LYS A 66 14.45 13.54 -12.63
N VAL A 67 15.08 12.71 -11.80
CA VAL A 67 14.87 11.24 -11.77
C VAL A 67 14.31 10.75 -10.43
N ARG A 68 13.81 11.67 -9.59
CA ARG A 68 13.30 11.35 -8.26
C ARG A 68 12.10 10.40 -8.28
N ILE A 69 11.11 10.65 -9.15
CA ILE A 69 9.90 9.81 -9.24
C ILE A 69 10.24 8.38 -9.70
N PRO A 70 10.97 8.16 -10.81
CA PRO A 70 11.38 6.82 -11.23
C PRO A 70 12.21 6.09 -10.17
N ALA A 71 13.17 6.78 -9.53
CA ALA A 71 14.03 6.16 -8.52
C ALA A 71 13.26 5.68 -7.29
N PHE A 72 12.23 6.41 -6.85
CA PHE A 72 11.40 5.96 -5.73
C PHE A 72 10.54 4.75 -6.12
N ILE A 73 10.03 4.72 -7.35
CA ILE A 73 9.23 3.59 -7.85
C ILE A 73 10.08 2.31 -7.94
N THR A 74 11.33 2.38 -8.40
CA THR A 74 12.20 1.20 -8.49
C THR A 74 12.55 0.61 -7.12
N VAL A 75 12.79 1.48 -6.12
CA VAL A 75 13.00 1.03 -4.74
C VAL A 75 11.77 0.30 -4.21
N ILE A 76 10.58 0.89 -4.37
CA ILE A 76 9.33 0.27 -3.94
C ILE A 76 9.10 -1.06 -4.66
N ALA A 77 9.32 -1.11 -5.98
CA ALA A 77 9.16 -2.33 -6.77
C ALA A 77 10.06 -3.47 -6.28
N ALA A 78 11.33 -3.18 -5.99
CA ALA A 78 12.25 -4.19 -5.46
C ALA A 78 11.79 -4.76 -4.11
N PHE A 79 11.27 -3.92 -3.21
CA PHE A 79 10.70 -4.38 -1.94
C PHE A 79 9.43 -5.22 -2.13
N VAL A 80 8.54 -4.82 -3.04
CA VAL A 80 7.34 -5.60 -3.37
C VAL A 80 7.71 -6.97 -3.93
N THR A 81 8.74 -7.08 -4.77
CA THR A 81 9.24 -8.37 -5.28
C THR A 81 9.69 -9.30 -4.15
N ILE A 82 10.42 -8.78 -3.16
CA ILE A 82 10.85 -9.57 -2.00
C ILE A 82 9.63 -10.08 -1.21
N VAL A 83 8.60 -9.24 -1.04
CA VAL A 83 7.37 -9.62 -0.35
C VAL A 83 6.56 -10.65 -1.15
N GLN A 84 6.48 -10.53 -2.48
CA GLN A 84 5.87 -11.56 -3.34
C GLN A 84 6.56 -12.91 -3.15
N MET A 85 7.90 -12.94 -3.11
CA MET A 85 8.65 -14.17 -2.86
C MET A 85 8.36 -14.76 -1.47
N LEU A 86 8.23 -13.93 -0.44
CA LEU A 86 7.83 -14.39 0.90
C LEU A 86 6.40 -14.93 0.92
N LEU A 87 5.44 -14.24 0.30
CA LEU A 87 4.03 -14.68 0.25
C LEU A 87 3.90 -16.03 -0.44
N LYS A 88 4.66 -16.24 -1.53
CA LYS A 88 4.73 -17.51 -2.24
C LYS A 88 5.26 -18.67 -1.39
N ALA A 89 6.16 -18.37 -0.45
CA ALA A 89 6.74 -19.37 0.45
C ALA A 89 5.85 -19.70 1.66
N PHE A 90 5.15 -18.70 2.25
CA PHE A 90 4.41 -18.87 3.50
C PHE A 90 2.90 -19.06 3.33
N VAL A 91 2.27 -18.49 2.29
CA VAL A 91 0.80 -18.54 2.11
C VAL A 91 0.42 -18.66 0.62
N PRO A 92 0.53 -19.86 0.01
CA PRO A 92 0.25 -20.07 -1.41
C PRO A 92 -1.22 -19.83 -1.80
N THR A 93 -2.15 -19.89 -0.85
CA THR A 93 -3.57 -19.52 -1.03
C THR A 93 -3.76 -18.02 -1.22
N LEU A 94 -2.94 -17.20 -0.55
CA LEU A 94 -2.95 -15.74 -0.68
C LEU A 94 -2.18 -15.32 -1.95
N ASP A 95 -1.07 -15.99 -2.27
CA ASP A 95 -0.33 -15.81 -3.53
C ASP A 95 -1.20 -16.13 -4.75
N LYS A 96 -2.01 -17.19 -4.74
CA LYS A 96 -2.96 -17.47 -5.83
C LYS A 96 -4.05 -16.41 -6.01
N SER A 97 -4.44 -15.73 -4.93
CA SER A 97 -5.50 -14.72 -4.95
C SER A 97 -4.98 -13.31 -5.24
N LEU A 98 -3.75 -13.00 -4.82
CA LEU A 98 -3.12 -11.69 -4.98
C LEU A 98 -2.08 -11.65 -6.11
N GLY A 99 -1.48 -12.77 -6.52
CA GLY A 99 -0.33 -12.81 -7.44
C GLY A 99 -0.61 -12.39 -8.89
N ILE A 100 -1.86 -12.05 -9.21
CA ILE A 100 -2.25 -11.38 -10.46
C ILE A 100 -2.07 -9.84 -10.36
N TYR A 101 -1.94 -9.30 -9.14
CA TYR A 101 -1.89 -7.88 -8.81
C TYR A 101 -0.59 -7.51 -8.06
#